data_AF-A0A7Y2ZFE8-F1
#
_entry.id   AF-A0A7Y2ZFE8-F1
#
_cell.length_a   1.000
_cell.length_b   1.000
_cell.length_c   1.000
_cell.angle_alpha   90.00
_cell.angle_beta   90.00
_cell.angle_gamma   90.00
#
_symmetry.space_group_name_H-M   'P 1'
#
loop_
_entity.id
_entity.type
_entity.pdbx_description
1 polymer ?
#
loop_
_entity_poly.entity_id
_entity_poly.type
_entity_poly.pdbx_seq_one_letter_code
_entity_poly.pdbx_strand_id
1 'polypeptide(L)'
;MTPAPASSRGARLRACAAGIVALAIAGVAPAPSARSGPSAQSLDELTIPPLAVDTFSLDNGLRVIVSEDHSTPLVAVEMWYHVGSAHEPE
;
A
#
# COMPACT_ATOMS: atom_id res chain seq x y z
N MET A 1 -44.99 11.05 16.88
CA MET A 1 -44.48 11.96 17.92
C MET A 1 -45.08 11.54 19.25
N THR A 2 -44.46 10.55 19.91
CA THR A 2 -44.81 10.13 21.26
C THR A 2 -43.50 9.82 21.99
N PRO A 3 -43.29 10.40 23.19
CA PRO A 3 -42.00 10.45 23.87
C PRO A 3 -41.74 9.21 24.73
N ALA A 4 -40.47 8.99 25.06
CA ALA A 4 -40.06 8.22 26.24
C ALA A 4 -40.52 8.94 27.52
N PRO A 5 -40.74 8.21 28.62
CA PRO A 5 -39.81 8.43 29.72
C PRO A 5 -39.48 7.18 30.56
N ALA A 6 -38.31 7.29 31.19
CA ALA A 6 -37.73 6.38 32.16
C ALA A 6 -38.29 6.58 33.58
N SER A 7 -38.27 5.52 34.40
CA SER A 7 -37.89 5.56 35.83
C SER A 7 -37.88 4.11 36.37
N SER A 8 -36.75 3.57 36.81
CA SER A 8 -36.17 3.66 38.17
C SER A 8 -36.93 2.84 39.25
N ARG A 9 -36.18 1.96 39.92
CA ARG A 9 -36.29 1.48 41.32
C ARG A 9 -35.13 0.49 41.50
N GLY A 10 -34.04 0.85 42.19
CA GLY A 10 -33.96 0.78 43.65
C GLY A 10 -33.84 -0.69 44.07
N ALA A 11 -32.88 -1.17 44.85
CA ALA A 11 -32.20 -0.54 45.97
C ALA A 11 -31.30 -1.60 46.64
N ARG A 12 -30.11 -1.19 47.13
CA ARG A 12 -29.47 -1.68 48.38
C ARG A 12 -28.83 -3.10 48.32
N LEU A 13 -27.77 -3.48 49.03
CA LEU A 13 -26.87 -2.87 50.02
C LEU A 13 -25.66 -3.84 50.20
N ARG A 14 -24.44 -3.28 50.30
CA ARG A 14 -23.35 -3.59 51.27
C ARG A 14 -22.59 -4.95 51.36
N ALA A 15 -21.31 -4.75 51.70
CA ALA A 15 -20.32 -5.57 52.42
C ALA A 15 -19.42 -6.47 51.53
N CYS A 16 -18.12 -6.20 51.37
CA CYS A 16 -16.96 -6.18 52.31
C CYS A 16 -16.32 -7.56 52.55
N ALA A 17 -14.97 -7.58 52.57
CA ALA A 17 -13.99 -8.62 52.93
C ALA A 17 -13.47 -9.46 51.74
N ALA A 18 -12.23 -9.33 51.24
CA ALA A 18 -10.87 -9.48 51.81
C ALA A 18 -10.25 -10.88 51.56
N GLY A 19 -9.03 -10.88 50.98
CA GLY A 19 -8.13 -12.05 50.82
C GLY A 19 -8.28 -12.76 49.46
N ILE A 20 -7.23 -13.13 48.70
CA ILE A 20 -5.83 -13.45 48.99
C ILE A 20 -5.01 -13.10 47.74
N VAL A 21 -3.92 -12.33 47.87
CA VAL A 21 -2.92 -12.15 46.81
C VAL A 21 -1.90 -13.27 46.93
N ALA A 22 -1.92 -14.22 46.01
CA ALA A 22 -0.88 -15.23 45.85
C ALA A 22 0.21 -14.68 44.91
N LEU A 23 1.36 -14.30 45.48
CA LEU A 23 2.52 -13.85 44.74
C LEU A 23 3.32 -15.07 44.25
N ALA A 24 3.05 -15.51 43.01
CA ALA A 24 3.86 -16.51 42.33
C ALA A 24 5.08 -15.83 41.69
N ILE A 25 6.27 -16.06 42.26
CA ILE A 25 7.54 -15.68 41.64
C ILE A 25 7.89 -16.68 40.53
N ALA A 26 7.34 -16.45 39.33
CA ALA A 26 7.75 -17.14 38.12
C ALA A 26 9.11 -16.59 37.64
N GLY A 27 10.13 -17.44 37.58
CA GLY A 27 11.46 -17.09 37.12
C GLY A 27 11.46 -16.55 35.69
N VAL A 28 12.06 -15.37 35.51
CA VAL A 28 12.35 -14.80 34.18
C VAL A 28 13.57 -15.52 33.61
N ALA A 29 13.34 -16.32 32.56
CA ALA A 29 14.39 -16.74 31.65
C ALA A 29 14.43 -15.75 30.46
N PRO A 30 15.59 -15.22 30.05
CA PRO A 30 15.67 -14.34 28.89
C PRO A 30 15.48 -15.17 27.61
N ALA A 31 14.37 -14.97 26.91
CA ALA A 31 14.18 -15.52 25.57
C ALA A 31 15.04 -14.73 24.56
N PRO A 32 15.80 -15.38 23.67
CA PRO A 32 16.51 -14.68 22.61
C PRO A 32 15.48 -14.10 21.62
N SER A 33 15.36 -12.78 21.61
CA SER A 33 14.60 -12.07 20.57
C SER A 33 15.39 -12.10 19.27
N ALA A 34 15.18 -13.15 18.47
CA ALA A 34 15.58 -13.15 17.07
C ALA A 34 14.68 -12.13 16.33
N ARG A 35 15.19 -10.92 16.10
CA ARG A 35 14.57 -10.01 15.13
C ARG A 35 14.65 -10.67 13.77
N SER A 36 13.52 -11.14 13.26
CA SER A 36 13.38 -11.41 11.84
C SER A 36 13.50 -10.06 11.12
N GLY A 37 14.67 -9.81 10.51
CA GLY A 37 14.81 -8.73 9.53
C GLY A 37 13.93 -9.05 8.30
N PRO A 38 13.65 -8.07 7.43
CA PRO A 38 12.98 -8.36 6.17
C PRO A 38 13.78 -9.45 5.45
N SER A 39 13.11 -10.58 5.18
CA SER A 39 13.64 -11.63 4.33
C SER A 39 14.01 -10.99 3.00
N ALA A 40 15.27 -11.09 2.59
CA ALA A 40 15.70 -10.63 1.29
C ALA A 40 14.94 -11.46 0.25
N GLN A 41 13.91 -10.86 -0.36
CA GLN A 41 13.16 -11.51 -1.43
C GLN A 41 14.14 -11.69 -2.60
N SER A 42 14.24 -12.92 -3.09
CA SER A 42 15.10 -13.27 -4.21
C SER A 42 14.69 -12.49 -5.44
N LEU A 43 15.66 -11.81 -6.08
CA LEU A 43 15.46 -11.02 -7.30
C LEU A 43 14.86 -11.83 -8.46
N ASP A 44 15.00 -13.16 -8.44
CA ASP A 44 14.41 -14.10 -9.41
C ASP A 44 12.87 -14.12 -9.39
N GLU A 45 12.21 -13.64 -8.33
CA GLU A 45 10.74 -13.66 -8.23
C GLU A 45 10.08 -12.40 -8.84
N LEU A 46 10.85 -11.34 -9.10
CA LEU A 46 10.32 -10.12 -9.73
C LEU A 46 10.23 -10.30 -11.26
N THR A 47 9.19 -10.98 -11.72
CA THR A 47 8.83 -11.03 -13.14
C THR A 47 8.15 -9.71 -13.52
N ILE A 48 8.83 -8.88 -14.31
CA ILE A 48 8.25 -7.70 -14.93
C ILE A 48 7.49 -8.17 -16.19
N PRO A 49 6.17 -7.91 -16.29
CA PRO A 49 5.43 -8.27 -17.49
C PRO A 49 5.96 -7.48 -18.70
N PRO A 50 6.05 -8.09 -19.89
CA PRO A 50 6.46 -7.40 -21.09
C PRO A 50 5.43 -6.31 -21.44
N LEU A 51 5.92 -5.11 -21.76
CA LEU A 51 5.08 -4.03 -22.25
C LEU A 51 4.76 -4.27 -23.74
N ALA A 52 3.47 -4.36 -24.08
CA ALA A 52 3.02 -4.46 -25.46
C ALA A 52 3.10 -3.08 -26.13
N VAL A 53 3.97 -2.96 -27.14
CA VAL A 53 4.15 -1.74 -27.93
C VAL A 53 4.23 -2.10 -29.41
N ASP A 54 3.44 -1.40 -30.22
CA ASP A 54 3.53 -1.46 -31.67
C ASP A 54 4.40 -0.33 -32.18
N THR A 55 5.30 -0.63 -33.11
CA THR A 55 6.19 0.35 -33.72
C THR A 55 6.12 0.27 -35.23
N PHE A 56 5.89 1.40 -35.88
CA PHE A 56 5.88 1.50 -37.34
C PHE A 56 6.39 2.87 -37.80
N SER A 57 6.70 2.96 -39.09
CA SER A 57 7.10 4.21 -39.74
C SER A 57 6.02 4.66 -40.71
N LEU A 58 5.78 5.96 -40.75
CA LEU A 58 4.94 6.61 -41.73
C LEU A 58 5.72 6.91 -43.02
N ASP A 59 5.02 7.18 -44.12
CA ASP A 59 5.63 7.51 -45.42
C ASP A 59 6.52 8.76 -45.38
N ASN A 60 6.26 9.68 -44.44
CA ASN A 60 7.06 10.88 -44.20
C ASN A 60 8.32 10.61 -43.34
N GLY A 61 8.56 9.36 -42.94
CA GLY A 61 9.72 8.95 -42.15
C GLY A 61 9.54 9.08 -40.63
N LEU A 62 8.40 9.57 -40.13
CA LEU A 62 8.15 9.59 -38.69
C LEU A 62 8.02 8.18 -38.13
N ARG A 63 8.66 7.92 -36.98
CA ARG A 63 8.47 6.70 -36.20
C ARG A 63 7.34 6.92 -35.21
N VAL A 64 6.37 6.00 -35.23
CA VAL A 64 5.24 5.98 -34.31
C VAL A 64 5.40 4.79 -33.38
N ILE A 65 5.21 5.02 -32.08
CA ILE A 65 5.20 4.01 -31.04
C ILE A 65 3.85 4.10 -30.35
N VAL A 66 3.10 3.01 -30.34
CA VAL A 66 1.76 2.94 -29.74
C VAL A 66 1.77 1.91 -28.63
N SER A 67 1.33 2.31 -27.44
CA SER A 67 1.01 1.42 -26.33
C SER A 67 -0.47 1.58 -26.04
N GLU A 68 -1.26 0.55 -26.34
CA GLU A 68 -2.70 0.55 -26.11
C GLU A 68 -3.03 -0.07 -24.74
N ASP A 69 -3.82 0.63 -23.92
CA ASP A 69 -4.36 0.14 -22.66
C ASP A 69 -5.84 0.50 -22.55
N HIS A 70 -6.69 -0.50 -22.30
CA HIS A 70 -8.15 -0.35 -22.20
C HIS A 70 -8.64 -0.19 -20.76
N SER A 71 -7.73 -0.07 -19.79
CA SER A 71 -8.08 0.14 -18.38
C SER A 71 -8.84 1.45 -18.13
N THR A 72 -8.58 2.48 -18.96
CA THR A 72 -9.13 3.83 -18.83
C THR A 72 -9.34 4.48 -20.20
N PRO A 73 -10.43 5.24 -20.45
CA PRO A 73 -10.68 5.92 -21.72
C PRO A 73 -9.88 7.23 -21.83
N LEU A 74 -8.55 7.15 -21.82
CA LEU A 74 -7.62 8.27 -21.92
C LEU A 74 -6.70 8.08 -23.12
N VAL A 75 -6.36 9.19 -23.81
CA VAL A 75 -5.33 9.21 -24.86
C VAL A 75 -4.31 10.29 -24.52
N ALA A 76 -3.03 9.93 -24.56
CA ALA A 76 -1.90 10.85 -24.44
C ALA A 76 -1.05 10.78 -25.70
N VAL A 77 -0.58 11.92 -26.18
CA VAL A 77 0.26 12.03 -27.38
C VAL A 77 1.45 12.91 -27.07
N GLU A 78 2.63 12.44 -27.43
CA GLU A 78 3.87 13.19 -27.33
C GLU A 78 4.62 13.11 -28.66
N MET A 79 5.38 14.16 -28.96
CA MET A 79 6.18 14.24 -30.18
C MET A 79 7.57 14.74 -29.83
N TRP A 80 8.58 13.96 -30.21
CA TRP A 80 9.98 14.30 -30.03
C TRP A 80 10.64 14.53 -31.37
N TYR A 81 11.51 15.55 -31.39
CA TYR A 81 12.36 15.84 -32.52
C TYR A 81 13.80 15.51 -32.14
N HIS A 82 14.53 14.91 -33.07
CA HIS A 82 15.95 14.68 -32.91
C HIS A 82 16.75 15.95 -33.25
N VAL A 83 16.46 17.03 -32.52
CA VAL A 83 17.11 18.35 -32.66
C VAL A 83 17.31 18.96 -31.26
N GLY A 84 18.15 19.98 -31.18
CA GLY A 84 18.40 20.72 -29.94
C GLY A 84 19.35 21.89 -30.19
N SER A 85 19.77 22.58 -29.13
CA SER A 85 20.64 23.77 -29.22
C SER A 85 21.94 23.55 -29.99
N ALA A 86 22.46 22.31 -30.04
CA ALA A 86 23.63 21.95 -30.84
C ALA A 86 23.45 22.13 -32.37
N HIS A 87 22.22 22.36 -32.84
CA HIS A 87 21.90 22.54 -34.26
C HIS A 87 21.58 24.00 -34.64
N GLU A 88 21.85 24.94 -33.74
CA GLU A 88 21.65 26.37 -34.03
C GLU A 88 22.68 26.86 -35.06
N PRO A 89 22.27 27.72 -36.01
CA PRO A 89 23.20 28.38 -36.92
C PRO A 89 24.03 29.45 -36.16
N GLU A 90 25.20 29.76 -36.70
CA GLU A 90 26.02 30.91 -36.27
C GLU A 90 25.35 32.25 -36.57
#